data_AF-V5FE54-F1
#
_entry.id   AF-V5FE54-F1
#
_cell.length_a   1.000
_cell.length_b   1.000
_cell.length_c   1.000
_cell.angle_alpha   90.00
_cell.angle_beta   90.00
_cell.angle_gamma   90.00
#
_symmetry.space_group_name_H-M   'P 1'
#
loop_
_entity.id
_entity.type
_entity.pdbx_description
1 polymer ?
#
loop_
_entity_poly.entity_id
_entity_poly.type
_entity_poly.pdbx_seq_one_letter_code
_entity_poly.pdbx_strand_id
1 'polypeptide(L)'
;MLHRNGFVNATYYGCREHHEVTGIHYHVLANLRHQPNWSFSTARERFHLEGNDCDSLDIVTPRKYQWTNPGPFIANHVRSCESKGGIVFGKRPDLLDEEERRKWGEIRSLPTPAEKYAKLKEYWPDVYYKHFNDIQSAIDYEHQGGDFYEPLELPRFCDPQRFRVPDLIVEWRIDNLSAPRPGRRMSLLIVGDTRTGKSLLAQYIASQYGVFSEFYTEWDMGGYRRGHRCAVFHDMKRPFEYYKGVFGCQRYITAHGRDRQTQRLGWDVPSIWVCNYEDDPRYWSDAARRYIEGNAVVYEVPRSSSLYSDENYRGVTGSEEGAGPAVSSACSEPSGLRDLDDCMSVSSDLGGSMELDPDYDEKVREMNRSREIMVRH
;
A
#
# COMPACT_ATOMS: atom_id res chain seq x y z
N MET A 1 -35.18 -29.38 20.31
CA MET A 1 -35.80 -29.92 19.07
C MET A 1 -34.98 -31.07 18.46
N LEU A 2 -33.73 -30.88 18.01
CA LEU A 2 -32.95 -31.94 17.33
C LEU A 2 -32.82 -33.25 18.13
N HIS A 3 -32.53 -33.16 19.44
CA HIS A 3 -32.52 -34.31 20.34
C HIS A 3 -33.85 -35.07 20.40
N ARG A 4 -35.00 -34.35 20.46
CA ARG A 4 -36.34 -34.97 20.50
C ARG A 4 -36.63 -35.79 19.23
N ASN A 5 -35.98 -35.44 18.13
CA ASN A 5 -36.13 -36.11 16.83
C ASN A 5 -35.06 -37.18 16.56
N GLY A 6 -34.29 -37.59 17.57
CA GLY A 6 -33.30 -38.66 17.44
C GLY A 6 -31.96 -38.22 16.83
N PHE A 7 -31.76 -36.92 16.58
CA PHE A 7 -30.50 -36.39 16.04
C PHE A 7 -29.52 -35.99 17.15
N VAL A 8 -29.18 -36.95 18.01
CA VAL A 8 -28.29 -36.75 19.17
C VAL A 8 -26.89 -36.29 18.81
N ASN A 9 -26.41 -36.62 17.61
CA ASN A 9 -25.06 -36.26 17.13
C ASN A 9 -25.07 -35.15 16.07
N ALA A 10 -26.21 -34.46 15.88
CA ALA A 10 -26.28 -33.39 14.91
C ALA A 10 -25.53 -32.15 15.41
N THR A 11 -24.82 -31.50 14.49
CA THR A 11 -24.23 -30.18 14.72
C THR A 11 -25.06 -29.14 13.99
N TYR A 12 -25.13 -27.94 14.56
CA TYR A 12 -25.85 -26.84 13.93
C TYR A 12 -25.10 -25.51 14.12
N TYR A 13 -25.30 -24.62 13.17
CA TYR A 13 -24.87 -23.23 13.21
C TYR A 13 -25.97 -22.36 12.62
N GLY A 14 -26.25 -21.22 13.23
CA GLY A 14 -27.34 -20.38 12.75
C GLY A 14 -27.31 -18.97 13.32
N CYS A 15 -28.29 -18.17 12.93
CA CYS A 15 -28.54 -16.86 13.49
C CYS A 15 -30.02 -16.61 13.77
N ARG A 16 -30.28 -15.75 14.75
CA ARG A 16 -31.59 -15.20 15.08
C ARG A 16 -31.68 -13.80 14.51
N GLU A 17 -32.50 -13.63 13.47
CA GLU A 17 -32.75 -12.37 12.77
C GLU A 17 -34.11 -11.81 13.23
N HIS A 18 -34.17 -10.52 13.54
CA HIS A 18 -35.41 -9.85 13.94
C HIS A 18 -35.95 -9.02 12.78
N HIS A 19 -37.10 -9.41 12.23
CA HIS A 19 -37.81 -8.65 11.21
C HIS A 19 -38.95 -7.88 11.86
N GLU A 20 -39.04 -6.57 11.59
CA GLU A 20 -40.06 -5.69 12.19
C GLU A 20 -41.50 -6.12 11.86
N VAL A 21 -41.70 -6.73 10.68
CA VAL A 21 -43.03 -7.08 10.15
C VAL A 21 -43.37 -8.56 10.39
N THR A 22 -42.41 -9.46 10.22
CA THR A 22 -42.64 -10.91 10.22
C THR A 22 -42.16 -11.60 11.49
N GLY A 23 -41.57 -10.84 12.42
CA GLY A 23 -41.09 -11.33 13.71
C GLY A 23 -39.71 -11.97 13.64
N ILE A 24 -39.45 -12.92 14.54
CA ILE A 24 -38.12 -13.53 14.69
C ILE A 24 -37.96 -14.67 13.69
N HIS A 25 -36.94 -14.60 12.86
CA HIS A 25 -36.54 -15.66 11.94
C HIS A 25 -35.28 -16.37 12.44
N TYR A 26 -35.27 -17.70 12.33
CA TYR A 26 -34.10 -18.51 12.61
C TYR A 26 -33.54 -19.08 11.31
N HIS A 27 -32.32 -18.69 10.96
CA HIS A 27 -31.57 -19.31 9.88
C HIS A 27 -30.65 -20.36 10.49
N VAL A 28 -30.83 -21.63 10.13
CA VAL A 28 -30.07 -22.73 10.74
C VAL A 28 -29.53 -23.66 9.66
N LEU A 29 -28.21 -23.83 9.66
CA LEU A 29 -27.53 -24.91 9.01
C LEU A 29 -27.43 -26.08 9.98
N ALA A 30 -28.05 -27.22 9.64
CA ALA A 30 -27.98 -28.44 10.43
C ALA A 30 -27.27 -29.56 9.65
N ASN A 31 -26.28 -30.17 10.28
CA ASN A 31 -25.68 -31.42 9.82
C ASN A 31 -26.32 -32.58 10.60
N LEU A 32 -27.26 -33.27 9.97
CA LEU A 32 -28.01 -34.37 10.57
C LEU A 32 -27.30 -35.73 10.48
N ARG A 33 -26.10 -35.80 9.86
CA ARG A 33 -25.36 -37.02 9.47
C ARG A 33 -26.04 -37.90 8.44
N HIS A 34 -27.36 -38.04 8.53
CA HIS A 34 -28.20 -38.73 7.57
C HIS A 34 -29.34 -37.81 7.17
N GLN A 35 -29.62 -37.72 5.88
CA GLN A 35 -30.76 -36.93 5.39
C GLN A 35 -32.05 -37.70 5.70
N PRO A 36 -32.95 -37.17 6.54
CA PRO A 36 -34.22 -37.84 6.79
C PRO A 36 -35.09 -37.77 5.54
N ASN A 37 -35.80 -38.87 5.24
CA ASN A 37 -36.81 -38.87 4.18
C ASN A 37 -38.14 -38.36 4.75
N TRP A 38 -38.23 -37.05 4.95
CA TRP A 38 -39.40 -36.38 5.49
C TRP A 38 -40.15 -35.64 4.40
N SER A 39 -41.49 -35.73 4.42
CA SER A 39 -42.32 -34.78 3.70
C SER A 39 -42.16 -33.38 4.33
N PHE A 40 -42.56 -32.35 3.58
CA PHE A 40 -42.57 -30.98 4.11
C PHE A 40 -43.43 -30.85 5.38
N SER A 41 -44.60 -31.53 5.44
CA SER A 41 -45.46 -31.52 6.62
C SER A 41 -44.80 -32.16 7.83
N THR A 42 -44.12 -33.29 7.65
CA THR A 42 -43.36 -33.95 8.72
C THR A 42 -42.19 -33.08 9.16
N ALA A 43 -41.46 -32.46 8.22
CA ALA A 43 -40.37 -31.56 8.58
C ALA A 43 -40.87 -30.36 9.40
N ARG A 44 -42.04 -29.80 9.07
CA ARG A 44 -42.66 -28.70 9.83
C ARG A 44 -43.02 -29.11 11.25
N GLU A 45 -43.66 -30.26 11.43
CA GLU A 45 -43.98 -30.79 12.76
C GLU A 45 -42.70 -31.02 13.59
N ARG A 46 -41.66 -31.57 12.95
CA ARG A 46 -40.40 -31.94 13.60
C ARG A 46 -39.55 -30.72 13.96
N PHE A 47 -39.54 -29.69 13.12
CA PHE A 47 -38.75 -28.47 13.30
C PHE A 47 -39.51 -27.34 14.02
N HIS A 48 -40.77 -27.57 14.41
CA HIS A 48 -41.55 -26.59 15.16
C HIS A 48 -40.85 -26.21 16.48
N LEU A 49 -40.77 -24.90 16.73
CA LEU A 49 -40.25 -24.30 17.95
C LEU A 49 -41.43 -23.80 18.78
N GLU A 50 -41.52 -24.24 20.03
CA GLU A 50 -42.55 -23.77 20.96
C GLU A 50 -42.44 -22.25 21.14
N GLY A 51 -43.56 -21.55 20.98
CA GLY A 51 -43.63 -20.08 21.07
C GLY A 51 -43.20 -19.33 19.80
N ASN A 52 -43.03 -20.03 18.66
CA ASN A 52 -42.84 -19.38 17.36
C ASN A 52 -44.14 -19.37 16.57
N ASP A 53 -44.75 -18.19 16.43
CA ASP A 53 -45.99 -17.98 15.67
C ASP A 53 -45.76 -17.90 14.14
N CYS A 54 -44.50 -17.98 13.70
CA CYS A 54 -44.17 -17.95 12.28
C CYS A 54 -44.40 -19.31 11.62
N ASP A 55 -45.35 -19.36 10.69
CA ASP A 55 -45.75 -20.55 9.94
C ASP A 55 -44.80 -20.91 8.77
N SER A 56 -43.78 -20.08 8.52
CA SER A 56 -42.86 -20.26 7.39
C SER A 56 -41.69 -21.17 7.76
N LEU A 57 -41.51 -22.24 6.99
CA LEU A 57 -40.35 -23.12 7.06
C LEU A 57 -39.79 -23.26 5.63
N ASP A 58 -38.57 -22.80 5.42
CA ASP A 58 -37.84 -23.00 4.16
C ASP A 58 -36.69 -23.98 4.39
N ILE A 59 -36.64 -25.05 3.61
CA ILE A 59 -35.61 -26.10 3.72
C ILE A 59 -34.85 -26.15 2.41
N VAL A 60 -33.62 -25.65 2.45
CA VAL A 60 -32.68 -25.78 1.34
C VAL A 60 -31.70 -26.91 1.65
N THR A 61 -31.63 -27.89 0.76
CA THR A 61 -30.64 -28.97 0.84
C THR A 61 -29.60 -28.81 -0.27
N PRO A 62 -28.35 -29.25 -0.07
CA PRO A 62 -27.34 -29.23 -1.13
C PRO A 62 -27.84 -30.03 -2.34
N ARG A 63 -27.60 -29.53 -3.54
CA ARG A 63 -27.93 -30.26 -4.77
C ARG A 63 -27.03 -31.49 -4.89
N LYS A 64 -27.45 -32.50 -5.66
CA LYS A 64 -26.74 -33.80 -5.79
C LYS A 64 -25.25 -33.65 -6.18
N TYR A 65 -24.90 -32.68 -7.01
CA TYR A 65 -23.50 -32.41 -7.39
C TYR A 65 -22.67 -31.69 -6.30
N GLN A 66 -23.33 -31.12 -5.30
CA GLN A 66 -22.70 -30.47 -4.15
C GLN A 66 -22.51 -31.47 -2.99
N TRP A 67 -22.97 -32.71 -3.11
CA TRP A 67 -22.80 -33.72 -2.05
C TRP A 67 -21.33 -34.16 -1.91
N THR A 68 -20.57 -34.13 -3.00
CA THR A 68 -19.14 -34.45 -3.03
C THR A 68 -18.27 -33.28 -2.57
N ASN A 69 -18.78 -32.05 -2.63
CA ASN A 69 -18.13 -30.87 -2.11
C ASN A 69 -19.17 -29.89 -1.54
N PRO A 70 -19.62 -30.08 -0.29
CA PRO A 70 -20.62 -29.22 0.34
C PRO A 70 -20.02 -27.89 0.83
N GLY A 71 -18.69 -27.72 0.75
CA GLY A 71 -17.97 -26.54 1.25
C GLY A 71 -18.57 -25.21 0.79
N PRO A 72 -18.82 -25.00 -0.51
CA PRO A 72 -19.46 -23.77 -1.01
C PRO A 72 -20.85 -23.52 -0.44
N PHE A 73 -21.66 -24.57 -0.26
CA PHE A 73 -23.01 -24.46 0.33
C PHE A 73 -22.94 -24.03 1.80
N ILE A 74 -22.08 -24.69 2.58
CA ILE A 74 -21.85 -24.39 3.99
C ILE A 74 -21.30 -22.96 4.13
N ALA A 75 -20.30 -22.59 3.33
CA ALA A 75 -19.64 -21.28 3.38
C ALA A 75 -20.59 -20.13 3.02
N ASN A 76 -21.51 -20.36 2.09
CA ASN A 76 -22.53 -19.37 1.74
C ASN A 76 -23.53 -19.17 2.89
N HIS A 77 -23.97 -20.25 3.53
CA HIS A 77 -24.90 -20.16 4.65
C HIS A 77 -24.26 -19.51 5.88
N VAL A 78 -23.02 -19.85 6.20
CA VAL A 78 -22.25 -19.23 7.29
C VAL A 78 -22.11 -17.72 7.06
N ARG A 79 -21.73 -17.30 5.84
CA ARG A 79 -21.66 -15.87 5.47
C ARG A 79 -23.00 -15.16 5.62
N SER A 80 -24.09 -15.78 5.17
CA SER A 80 -25.44 -15.22 5.32
C SER A 80 -25.82 -15.02 6.78
N CYS A 81 -25.53 -16.00 7.65
CA CYS A 81 -25.79 -15.88 9.08
C CYS A 81 -25.00 -14.74 9.73
N GLU A 82 -23.73 -14.57 9.33
CA GLU A 82 -22.81 -13.55 9.86
C GLU A 82 -23.11 -12.14 9.30
N SER A 83 -23.61 -12.02 8.07
CA SER A 83 -23.89 -10.72 7.45
C SER A 83 -25.22 -10.09 7.87
N LYS A 84 -26.18 -10.89 8.36
CA LYS A 84 -27.55 -10.45 8.67
C LYS A 84 -27.70 -9.71 10.01
N GLY A 85 -26.61 -9.42 10.72
CA GLY A 85 -26.62 -8.64 11.97
C GLY A 85 -27.37 -9.28 13.15
N GLY A 86 -27.81 -10.54 13.00
CA GLY A 86 -28.49 -11.31 14.03
C GLY A 86 -27.53 -11.93 15.05
N ILE A 87 -28.09 -12.39 16.18
CA ILE A 87 -27.31 -13.13 17.19
C ILE A 87 -27.02 -14.53 16.63
N VAL A 88 -25.74 -14.83 16.38
CA VAL A 88 -25.29 -16.16 15.93
C VAL A 88 -25.28 -17.17 17.09
N PHE A 89 -25.54 -18.44 16.79
CA PHE A 89 -25.56 -19.53 17.77
C PHE A 89 -25.14 -20.87 17.16
N GLY A 90 -24.76 -21.82 18.03
CA GLY A 90 -24.29 -23.15 17.63
C GLY A 90 -22.80 -23.21 17.34
N LYS A 91 -22.31 -24.36 16.83
CA LYS A 91 -20.91 -24.58 16.49
C LYS A 91 -20.70 -24.27 15.01
N ARG A 92 -19.91 -23.23 14.72
CA ARG A 92 -19.52 -22.88 13.35
C ARG A 92 -18.90 -24.11 12.66
N PRO A 93 -19.34 -24.46 11.44
CA PRO A 93 -18.77 -25.59 10.72
C PRO A 93 -17.33 -25.29 10.34
N ASP A 94 -16.43 -26.25 10.56
CA ASP A 94 -15.06 -26.17 10.06
C ASP A 94 -15.13 -26.38 8.54
N LEU A 95 -14.88 -25.29 7.79
CA LEU A 95 -14.97 -25.24 6.34
C LEU A 95 -13.70 -25.73 5.62
N LEU A 96 -12.61 -25.83 6.39
CA LEU A 96 -11.33 -26.36 5.94
C LEU A 96 -11.15 -27.71 6.62
N ASP A 97 -10.73 -28.71 5.86
CA ASP A 97 -10.28 -29.94 6.51
C ASP A 97 -9.01 -29.66 7.35
N GLU A 98 -8.68 -30.55 8.28
CA GLU A 98 -7.53 -30.38 9.17
C GLU A 98 -6.21 -30.26 8.40
N GLU A 99 -6.14 -30.86 7.21
CA GLU A 99 -4.96 -30.86 6.35
C GLU A 99 -4.79 -29.49 5.65
N GLU A 100 -5.86 -28.90 5.12
CA GLU A 100 -5.91 -27.57 4.56
C GLU A 100 -5.57 -26.52 5.61
N ARG A 101 -6.11 -26.66 6.83
CA ARG A 101 -5.78 -25.77 7.94
C ARG A 101 -4.30 -25.86 8.31
N ARG A 102 -3.72 -27.07 8.31
CA ARG A 102 -2.28 -27.28 8.55
C ARG A 102 -1.45 -26.64 7.45
N LYS A 103 -1.80 -26.86 6.18
CA LYS A 103 -1.13 -26.28 5.00
C LYS A 103 -1.13 -24.75 5.03
N TRP A 104 -2.28 -24.13 5.33
CA TRP A 104 -2.38 -22.68 5.49
C TRP A 104 -1.61 -22.16 6.71
N GLY A 105 -1.59 -22.90 7.81
CA GLY A 105 -0.77 -22.58 8.98
C GLY A 105 0.72 -22.57 8.66
N GLU A 106 1.20 -23.57 7.90
CA GLU A 106 2.59 -23.67 7.44
C GLU A 106 2.94 -22.47 6.55
N ILE A 107 2.12 -22.15 5.54
CA ILE A 107 2.35 -21.00 4.66
C ILE A 107 2.41 -19.68 5.44
N ARG A 108 1.47 -19.45 6.37
CA ARG A 108 1.45 -18.20 7.17
C ARG A 108 2.67 -18.05 8.06
N SER A 109 3.24 -19.16 8.53
CA SER A 109 4.42 -19.15 9.40
C SER A 109 5.73 -18.82 8.67
N LEU A 110 5.74 -18.84 7.34
CA LEU A 110 6.94 -18.55 6.55
C LEU A 110 7.24 -17.04 6.58
N PRO A 111 8.51 -16.64 6.69
CA PRO A 111 8.89 -15.24 6.82
C PRO A 111 8.94 -14.47 5.50
N THR A 112 9.22 -15.14 4.38
CA THR A 112 9.44 -14.43 3.10
C THR A 112 8.34 -14.69 2.07
N PRO A 113 8.06 -13.71 1.18
CA PRO A 113 7.17 -13.91 0.03
C PRO A 113 7.58 -15.10 -0.85
N ALA A 114 8.89 -15.26 -1.12
CA ALA A 114 9.42 -16.31 -1.97
C ALA A 114 9.11 -17.72 -1.42
N GLU A 115 9.29 -17.93 -0.11
CA GLU A 115 8.97 -19.20 0.54
C GLU A 115 7.47 -19.49 0.52
N LYS A 116 6.63 -18.45 0.72
CA LYS A 116 5.17 -18.60 0.62
C LYS A 116 4.71 -18.96 -0.79
N TYR A 117 5.28 -18.33 -1.82
CA TYR A 117 4.99 -18.69 -3.21
C TYR A 117 5.39 -20.13 -3.51
N ALA A 118 6.57 -20.56 -3.07
CA ALA A 118 7.05 -21.94 -3.26
C ALA A 118 6.10 -22.96 -2.61
N LYS A 119 5.67 -22.69 -1.37
CA LYS A 119 4.76 -23.58 -0.62
C LYS A 119 3.33 -23.58 -1.15
N LEU A 120 2.81 -22.45 -1.62
CA LEU A 120 1.51 -22.39 -2.30
C LEU A 120 1.53 -23.18 -3.61
N LYS A 121 2.62 -23.08 -4.37
CA LYS A 121 2.83 -23.85 -5.59
C LYS A 121 2.97 -25.35 -5.32
N GLU A 122 3.58 -25.73 -4.20
CA GLU A 122 3.68 -27.12 -3.74
C GLU A 122 2.31 -27.71 -3.37
N TYR A 123 1.50 -26.98 -2.59
CA TYR A 123 0.23 -27.51 -2.09
C TYR A 123 -0.94 -27.41 -3.04
N TRP A 124 -1.01 -26.33 -3.82
CA TRP A 124 -2.13 -26.06 -4.70
C TRP A 124 -1.66 -25.44 -6.02
N PRO A 125 -0.93 -26.20 -6.88
CA PRO A 125 -0.40 -25.68 -8.13
C PRO A 125 -1.51 -25.10 -9.05
N ASP A 126 -2.66 -25.78 -9.16
CA ASP A 126 -3.77 -25.33 -10.00
C ASP A 126 -4.39 -24.02 -9.50
N VAL A 127 -4.51 -23.85 -8.18
CA VAL A 127 -5.04 -22.61 -7.57
C VAL A 127 -4.01 -21.49 -7.73
N TYR A 128 -2.73 -21.81 -7.49
CA TYR A 128 -1.62 -20.87 -7.61
C TYR A 128 -1.58 -20.22 -8.98
N TYR A 129 -1.59 -21.02 -10.05
CA TYR A 129 -1.53 -20.48 -11.41
C TYR A 129 -2.82 -19.78 -11.84
N LYS A 130 -3.98 -20.28 -11.39
CA LYS A 130 -5.28 -19.68 -11.74
C LYS A 130 -5.54 -18.34 -11.05
N HIS A 131 -5.02 -18.15 -9.83
CA HIS A 131 -5.25 -16.98 -8.99
C HIS A 131 -3.95 -16.24 -8.63
N PHE A 132 -2.92 -16.33 -9.49
CA PHE A 132 -1.59 -15.82 -9.19
C PHE A 132 -1.58 -14.34 -8.78
N ASN A 133 -2.29 -13.48 -9.51
CA ASN A 133 -2.32 -12.04 -9.23
C ASN A 133 -2.99 -11.71 -7.88
N ASP A 134 -4.04 -12.46 -7.51
CA ASP A 134 -4.74 -12.29 -6.23
C ASP A 134 -3.85 -12.76 -5.07
N ILE A 135 -3.15 -13.89 -5.26
CA ILE A 135 -2.20 -14.45 -4.32
C ILE A 135 -1.00 -13.51 -4.12
N GLN A 136 -0.48 -12.96 -5.22
CA GLN A 136 0.62 -12.00 -5.20
C GLN A 136 0.23 -10.76 -4.39
N SER A 137 -0.92 -10.17 -4.71
CA SER A 137 -1.43 -9.00 -3.98
C SER A 137 -1.63 -9.26 -2.49
N ALA A 138 -2.11 -10.46 -2.12
CA ALA A 138 -2.33 -10.84 -0.72
C ALA A 138 -1.02 -11.05 0.04
N ILE A 139 -0.03 -11.72 -0.57
CA ILE A 139 1.30 -11.90 0.02
C ILE A 139 2.00 -10.55 0.16
N ASP A 140 1.98 -9.72 -0.89
CA ASP A 140 2.58 -8.39 -0.85
C ASP A 140 1.93 -7.53 0.23
N TYR A 141 0.62 -7.68 0.47
CA TYR A 141 -0.09 -7.01 1.57
C TYR A 141 0.33 -7.55 2.95
N GLU A 142 0.48 -8.86 3.11
CA GLU A 142 0.90 -9.48 4.39
C GLU A 142 2.32 -9.06 4.78
N HIS A 143 3.23 -8.93 3.82
CA HIS A 143 4.63 -8.56 4.07
C HIS A 143 4.87 -7.05 4.05
N GLN A 144 3.83 -6.23 3.79
CA GLN A 144 3.86 -4.80 4.11
C GLN A 144 3.90 -4.55 5.63
N GLY A 145 3.62 -5.56 6.46
CA GLY A 145 3.57 -5.44 7.93
C GLY A 145 4.91 -5.35 8.66
N GLY A 146 6.03 -5.39 7.95
CA GLY A 146 7.36 -5.12 8.50
C GLY A 146 7.96 -3.94 7.76
N ASP A 147 7.74 -2.72 8.25
CA ASP A 147 8.29 -1.47 7.73
C ASP A 147 9.82 -1.40 7.95
N PHE A 148 10.58 -2.35 7.38
CA PHE A 148 12.01 -2.19 7.11
C PHE A 148 12.12 -1.32 5.87
N TYR A 149 12.15 -0.02 6.08
CA TYR A 149 12.51 0.91 5.02
C TYR A 149 14.02 0.92 4.93
N GLU A 150 14.57 0.29 3.88
CA GLU A 150 15.97 0.49 3.53
C GLU A 150 16.20 2.00 3.33
N PRO A 151 17.25 2.58 3.93
CA PRO A 151 17.65 3.95 3.63
C PRO A 151 17.78 4.11 2.13
N LEU A 152 17.26 5.21 1.57
CA LEU A 152 17.44 5.49 0.15
C LEU A 152 18.94 5.52 -0.16
N GLU A 153 19.41 4.55 -0.93
CA GLU A 153 20.70 4.63 -1.59
C GLU A 153 20.55 5.54 -2.80
N LEU A 154 21.18 6.72 -2.73
CA LEU A 154 21.32 7.55 -3.91
C LEU A 154 22.06 6.75 -5.00
N PRO A 155 21.73 6.94 -6.29
CA PRO A 155 22.45 6.27 -7.37
C PRO A 155 23.96 6.49 -7.22
N ARG A 156 24.78 5.47 -7.48
CA ARG A 156 26.25 5.52 -7.25
C ARG A 156 26.98 6.68 -7.94
N PHE A 157 26.41 7.24 -8.99
CA PHE A 157 26.94 8.40 -9.71
C PHE A 157 26.59 9.74 -9.05
N CYS A 158 25.72 9.73 -8.04
CA CYS A 158 25.28 10.90 -7.31
C CYS A 158 26.21 11.16 -6.13
N ASP A 159 26.94 12.26 -6.21
CA ASP A 159 27.78 12.80 -5.15
C ASP A 159 27.02 13.97 -4.49
N PRO A 160 26.59 13.83 -3.22
CA PRO A 160 25.85 14.86 -2.51
C PRO A 160 26.57 16.21 -2.44
N GLN A 161 27.90 16.25 -2.53
CA GLN A 161 28.68 17.48 -2.50
C GLN A 161 28.52 18.32 -3.78
N ARG A 162 28.02 17.72 -4.86
CA ARG A 162 27.79 18.38 -6.15
C ARG A 162 26.44 19.08 -6.25
N PHE A 163 25.57 18.93 -5.24
CA PHE A 163 24.31 19.66 -5.21
C PHE A 163 24.55 21.14 -4.96
N ARG A 164 24.03 21.97 -5.86
CA ARG A 164 23.92 23.42 -5.68
C ARG A 164 22.56 23.71 -5.09
N VAL A 165 22.49 23.69 -3.76
CA VAL A 165 21.23 23.91 -3.03
C VAL A 165 21.01 25.43 -2.86
N PRO A 166 19.98 26.02 -3.48
CA PRO A 166 19.67 27.44 -3.33
C PRO A 166 19.27 27.78 -1.89
N ASP A 167 19.61 28.99 -1.44
CA ASP A 167 19.31 29.46 -0.07
C ASP A 167 17.83 29.31 0.29
N LEU A 168 16.92 29.60 -0.66
CA LEU A 168 15.48 29.44 -0.46
C LEU A 168 15.08 27.99 -0.11
N ILE A 169 15.74 26.99 -0.71
CA ILE A 169 15.50 25.57 -0.41
C ILE A 169 16.12 25.22 0.94
N VAL A 170 17.28 25.79 1.29
CA VAL A 170 17.92 25.61 2.61
C VAL A 170 17.03 26.15 3.72
N GLU A 171 16.50 27.36 3.56
CA GLU A 171 15.57 28.00 4.50
C GLU A 171 14.30 27.16 4.67
N TRP A 172 13.66 26.76 3.55
CA TRP A 172 12.49 25.90 3.60
C TRP A 172 12.75 24.60 4.36
N ARG A 173 13.90 23.96 4.09
CA ARG A 173 14.31 22.71 4.75
C ARG A 173 14.42 22.90 6.26
N ILE A 174 15.04 23.98 6.70
CA ILE A 174 15.18 24.29 8.13
C ILE A 174 13.79 24.49 8.76
N ASP A 175 12.95 25.33 8.14
CA ASP A 175 11.65 25.73 8.68
C ASP A 175 10.58 24.64 8.67
N ASN A 176 10.75 23.56 7.90
CA ASN A 176 9.70 22.53 7.71
C ASN A 176 10.14 21.10 8.05
N LEU A 177 11.44 20.80 7.99
CA LEU A 177 11.98 19.45 8.25
C LEU A 177 12.84 19.41 9.52
N SER A 178 13.83 20.31 9.66
CA SER A 178 14.76 20.28 10.81
C SER A 178 14.18 20.89 12.09
N ALA A 179 13.61 22.10 11.99
CA ALA A 179 13.15 22.89 13.12
C ALA A 179 11.77 23.48 12.79
N PRO A 180 10.74 22.64 12.64
CA PRO A 180 9.44 23.08 12.17
C PRO A 180 8.85 24.15 13.09
N ARG A 181 8.49 25.30 12.50
CA ARG A 181 7.86 26.39 13.25
C ARG A 181 6.49 25.94 13.79
N PRO A 182 6.02 26.50 14.92
CA PRO A 182 4.66 26.28 15.39
C PRO A 182 3.64 26.69 14.31
N GLY A 183 2.72 25.78 13.99
CA GLY A 183 1.71 26.00 12.95
C GLY A 183 1.78 24.96 11.84
N ARG A 184 1.11 25.26 10.73
CA ARG A 184 1.02 24.37 9.58
C ARG A 184 2.27 24.54 8.71
N ARG A 185 2.91 23.43 8.37
CA ARG A 185 4.10 23.40 7.51
C ARG A 185 3.74 23.75 6.07
N MET A 186 4.75 24.20 5.32
CA MET A 186 4.65 24.48 3.89
C MET A 186 5.35 23.39 3.09
N SER A 187 4.79 23.08 1.93
CA SER A 187 5.44 22.22 0.93
C SER A 187 6.47 23.01 0.10
N LEU A 188 7.24 22.33 -0.73
CA LEU A 188 8.18 22.91 -1.68
C LEU A 188 7.78 22.51 -3.10
N LEU A 189 7.72 23.47 -4.01
CA LEU A 189 7.55 23.24 -5.44
C LEU A 189 8.83 23.67 -6.16
N ILE A 190 9.49 22.73 -6.83
CA ILE A 190 10.68 22.98 -7.65
C ILE A 190 10.29 22.83 -9.11
N VAL A 191 10.34 23.93 -9.86
CA VAL A 191 9.99 23.96 -11.28
C VAL A 191 11.26 24.21 -12.10
N GLY A 192 11.49 23.43 -13.14
CA GLY A 192 12.62 23.68 -14.04
C GLY A 192 12.72 22.66 -15.17
N ASP A 193 13.57 22.95 -16.15
CA ASP A 193 13.77 22.09 -17.32
C ASP A 193 14.21 20.66 -16.93
N THR A 194 14.12 19.75 -17.90
CA THR A 194 14.68 18.39 -17.75
C THR A 194 16.19 18.43 -17.49
N ARG A 195 16.71 17.41 -16.82
CA ARG A 195 18.15 17.23 -16.52
C ARG A 195 18.81 18.37 -15.71
N THR A 196 18.03 19.10 -14.93
CA THR A 196 18.53 20.14 -14.02
C THR A 196 18.86 19.63 -12.61
N GLY A 197 18.73 18.32 -12.34
CA GLY A 197 19.01 17.72 -11.04
C GLY A 197 17.88 17.81 -10.00
N LYS A 198 16.70 18.36 -10.36
CA LYS A 198 15.54 18.57 -9.44
C LYS A 198 15.15 17.30 -8.67
N SER A 199 14.96 16.21 -9.39
CA SER A 199 14.46 14.94 -8.82
C SER A 199 15.45 14.35 -7.82
N LEU A 200 16.74 14.32 -8.19
CA LEU A 200 17.80 13.84 -7.31
C LEU A 200 17.95 14.73 -6.07
N LEU A 201 17.85 16.06 -6.24
CA LEU A 201 17.92 16.97 -5.10
C LEU A 201 16.75 16.73 -4.13
N ALA A 202 15.52 16.57 -4.64
CA ALA A 202 14.35 16.32 -3.81
C ALA A 202 14.47 15.01 -3.02
N GLN A 203 14.89 13.94 -3.69
CA GLN A 203 15.19 12.63 -3.07
C GLN A 203 16.27 12.73 -2.01
N TYR A 204 17.39 13.39 -2.33
CA TYR A 204 18.48 13.62 -1.40
C TYR A 204 17.99 14.35 -0.15
N ILE A 205 17.29 15.49 -0.30
CA ILE A 205 16.76 16.25 0.84
C ILE A 205 15.84 15.38 1.69
N ALA A 206 14.89 14.67 1.09
CA ALA A 206 13.92 13.85 1.83
C ALA A 206 14.60 12.71 2.60
N SER A 207 15.60 12.05 1.99
CA SER A 207 16.32 10.93 2.60
C SER A 207 17.06 11.29 3.90
N GLN A 208 17.47 12.55 4.06
CA GLN A 208 18.20 13.00 5.25
C GLN A 208 17.35 13.02 6.53
N TYR A 209 16.02 12.92 6.40
CA TYR A 209 15.08 13.00 7.52
C TYR A 209 14.38 11.66 7.81
N GLY A 210 14.94 10.56 7.28
CA GLY A 210 14.45 9.20 7.48
C GLY A 210 13.50 8.76 6.38
N VAL A 211 12.44 8.04 6.76
CA VAL A 211 11.47 7.49 5.82
C VAL A 211 10.75 8.61 5.09
N PHE A 212 10.65 8.51 3.77
CA PHE A 212 9.83 9.40 2.95
C PHE A 212 8.92 8.59 2.02
N SER A 213 7.78 9.17 1.65
CA SER A 213 6.91 8.60 0.61
C SER A 213 7.30 9.15 -0.75
N GLU A 214 7.20 8.35 -1.80
CA GLU A 214 7.61 8.76 -3.15
C GLU A 214 6.58 8.36 -4.19
N PHE A 215 6.25 9.30 -5.08
CA PHE A 215 5.23 9.13 -6.09
C PHE A 215 5.74 9.60 -7.45
N TYR A 216 5.48 8.79 -8.47
CA TYR A 216 5.95 9.02 -9.83
C TYR A 216 4.77 9.09 -10.79
N THR A 217 4.58 10.25 -11.43
CA THR A 217 3.66 10.49 -12.55
C THR A 217 2.16 10.27 -12.26
N GLU A 218 1.80 9.31 -11.42
CA GLU A 218 0.45 8.91 -11.02
C GLU A 218 0.43 8.64 -9.51
N TRP A 219 -0.77 8.73 -8.93
CA TRP A 219 -0.98 8.38 -7.53
C TRP A 219 -0.97 6.86 -7.37
N ASP A 220 0.00 6.35 -6.62
CA ASP A 220 0.06 4.94 -6.23
C ASP A 220 0.24 4.82 -4.71
N MET A 221 -0.67 4.08 -4.09
CA MET A 221 -0.64 3.77 -2.66
C MET A 221 0.55 2.87 -2.27
N GLY A 222 1.20 2.22 -3.22
CA GLY A 222 2.49 1.55 -3.02
C GLY A 222 3.63 2.50 -2.65
N GLY A 223 3.56 3.76 -3.10
CA GLY A 223 4.54 4.81 -2.78
C GLY A 223 4.38 5.40 -1.38
N TYR A 224 3.22 5.20 -0.74
CA TYR A 224 2.96 5.70 0.61
C TYR A 224 3.67 4.85 1.68
N ARG A 225 4.45 5.52 2.52
CA ARG A 225 5.17 4.93 3.66
C ARG A 225 4.62 5.47 4.98
N ARG A 226 4.31 4.58 5.91
CA ARG A 226 3.83 4.98 7.24
C ARG A 226 4.96 5.62 8.04
N GLY A 227 4.64 6.68 8.79
CA GLY A 227 5.63 7.40 9.58
C GLY A 227 6.63 8.23 8.76
N HIS A 228 6.36 8.44 7.46
CA HIS A 228 7.18 9.31 6.64
C HIS A 228 7.33 10.71 7.26
N ARG A 229 8.49 11.35 7.05
CA ARG A 229 8.76 12.73 7.48
C ARG A 229 8.62 13.75 6.35
N CYS A 230 8.66 13.27 5.12
CA CYS A 230 8.50 14.04 3.90
C CYS A 230 7.86 13.16 2.82
N ALA A 231 7.32 13.79 1.77
CA ALA A 231 6.88 13.11 0.57
C ALA A 231 7.46 13.77 -0.68
N VAL A 232 7.86 12.98 -1.68
CA VAL A 232 8.40 13.48 -2.95
C VAL A 232 7.45 13.10 -4.09
N PHE A 233 7.16 14.08 -4.95
CA PHE A 233 6.28 13.91 -6.11
C PHE A 233 7.02 14.29 -7.38
N HIS A 234 7.12 13.37 -8.32
CA HIS A 234 7.79 13.57 -9.60
C HIS A 234 6.78 13.68 -10.74
N ASP A 235 6.73 14.84 -11.40
CA ASP A 235 6.04 15.05 -12.67
C ASP A 235 4.60 14.48 -12.69
N MET A 236 3.83 14.75 -11.62
CA MET A 236 2.50 14.19 -11.47
C MET A 236 1.54 14.69 -12.56
N LYS A 237 0.81 13.76 -13.17
CA LYS A 237 -0.16 14.04 -14.22
C LYS A 237 -1.29 14.95 -13.75
N ARG A 238 -1.77 15.77 -14.69
CA ARG A 238 -2.89 16.69 -14.50
C ARG A 238 -4.22 16.01 -14.86
N PRO A 239 -5.32 16.31 -14.14
CA PRO A 239 -5.37 16.98 -12.84
C PRO A 239 -5.02 15.99 -11.71
N PHE A 240 -4.22 16.43 -10.73
CA PHE A 240 -3.99 15.64 -9.52
C PHE A 240 -4.98 16.07 -8.43
N GLU A 241 -5.91 15.18 -8.09
CA GLU A 241 -7.04 15.49 -7.20
C GLU A 241 -6.64 15.81 -5.76
N TYR A 242 -5.55 15.22 -5.26
CA TYR A 242 -5.12 15.37 -3.85
C TYR A 242 -4.20 16.57 -3.60
N TYR A 243 -3.96 17.43 -4.60
CA TYR A 243 -2.96 18.50 -4.50
C TYR A 243 -3.17 19.44 -3.31
N LYS A 244 -4.42 19.72 -2.94
CA LYS A 244 -4.72 20.55 -1.75
C LYS A 244 -4.31 19.88 -0.44
N GLY A 245 -4.49 18.57 -0.34
CA GLY A 245 -4.04 17.79 0.80
C GLY A 245 -2.53 17.81 0.93
N VAL A 246 -1.86 17.57 -0.20
CA VAL A 246 -0.40 17.50 -0.33
C VAL A 246 0.26 18.85 -0.05
N PHE A 247 -0.01 19.88 -0.87
CA PHE A 247 0.61 21.20 -0.70
C PHE A 247 0.25 21.82 0.64
N GLY A 248 -0.98 21.63 1.10
CA GLY A 248 -1.41 22.14 2.38
C GLY A 248 -0.76 21.44 3.57
N CYS A 249 -0.12 20.28 3.45
CA CYS A 249 0.25 19.47 4.62
C CYS A 249 -0.98 19.21 5.51
N GLN A 250 -2.09 18.73 4.93
CA GLN A 250 -3.27 18.37 5.75
C GLN A 250 -2.91 17.22 6.69
N ARG A 251 -3.44 17.21 7.91
CA ARG A 251 -3.17 16.12 8.86
C ARG A 251 -3.55 14.75 8.31
N TYR A 252 -4.62 14.71 7.51
CA TYR A 252 -5.08 13.50 6.85
C TYR A 252 -5.49 13.79 5.41
N ILE A 253 -5.27 12.82 4.53
CA ILE A 253 -5.78 12.81 3.16
C ILE A 253 -6.57 11.52 2.96
N THR A 254 -7.81 11.62 2.48
CA THR A 254 -8.57 10.45 2.04
C THR A 254 -8.25 10.22 0.57
N ALA A 255 -7.58 9.12 0.26
CA ALA A 255 -7.14 8.81 -1.09
C ALA A 255 -7.61 7.42 -1.53
N HIS A 256 -7.82 7.29 -2.84
CA HIS A 256 -8.18 6.06 -3.50
C HIS A 256 -6.93 5.45 -4.13
N GLY A 257 -6.67 4.17 -3.88
CA GLY A 257 -5.64 3.45 -4.62
C GLY A 257 -6.20 2.89 -5.91
N ARG A 258 -5.37 2.78 -6.96
CA ARG A 258 -5.76 2.17 -8.24
C ARG A 258 -6.42 0.81 -8.06
N ASP A 259 -5.87 0.00 -7.16
CA ASP A 259 -6.34 -1.35 -6.83
C ASP A 259 -6.68 -1.52 -5.33
N ARG A 260 -6.82 -0.41 -4.58
CA ARG A 260 -7.08 -0.45 -3.14
C ARG A 260 -8.35 0.31 -2.77
N GLN A 261 -9.03 -0.18 -1.74
CA GLN A 261 -10.14 0.55 -1.12
C GLN A 261 -9.68 1.94 -0.66
N THR A 262 -10.63 2.88 -0.64
CA THR A 262 -10.44 4.23 -0.10
C THR A 262 -9.83 4.17 1.30
N GLN A 263 -8.72 4.86 1.50
CA GLN A 263 -8.03 4.88 2.79
C GLN A 263 -7.79 6.32 3.25
N ARG A 264 -7.86 6.51 4.57
CA ARG A 264 -7.47 7.75 5.21
C ARG A 264 -6.00 7.63 5.62
N LEU A 265 -5.15 8.42 4.97
CA LEU A 265 -3.72 8.45 5.19
C LEU A 265 -3.35 9.51 6.22
N GLY A 266 -2.46 9.16 7.15
CA GLY A 266 -1.76 10.16 7.95
C GLY A 266 -0.76 10.85 7.04
N TRP A 267 -0.91 12.15 6.86
CA TRP A 267 -0.05 12.95 6.01
C TRP A 267 0.75 13.90 6.89
N ASP A 268 0.21 15.07 7.27
CA ASP A 268 0.81 16.02 8.24
C ASP A 268 2.31 16.33 8.04
N VAL A 269 2.81 16.14 6.82
CA VAL A 269 4.21 16.31 6.45
C VAL A 269 4.35 17.24 5.25
N PRO A 270 5.45 17.97 5.17
CA PRO A 270 5.78 18.76 3.99
C PRO A 270 6.08 17.84 2.80
N SER A 271 5.68 18.28 1.61
CA SER A 271 5.94 17.57 0.36
C SER A 271 6.89 18.37 -0.53
N ILE A 272 7.81 17.69 -1.23
CA ILE A 272 8.63 18.27 -2.29
C ILE A 272 8.05 17.81 -3.62
N TRP A 273 7.50 18.75 -4.37
CA TRP A 273 6.97 18.50 -5.70
C TRP A 273 7.96 19.01 -6.74
N VAL A 274 8.41 18.14 -7.63
CA VAL A 274 9.27 18.52 -8.74
C VAL A 274 8.51 18.39 -10.05
N CYS A 275 8.61 19.39 -10.91
CA CYS A 275 8.02 19.33 -12.24
C CYS A 275 8.78 20.16 -13.28
N ASN A 276 8.50 19.92 -14.55
CA ASN A 276 8.86 20.85 -15.61
C ASN A 276 7.92 22.06 -15.65
N TYR A 277 8.28 23.10 -16.41
CA TYR A 277 7.49 24.33 -16.53
C TYR A 277 6.10 24.10 -17.11
N GLU A 278 5.99 23.24 -18.11
CA GLU A 278 4.72 22.81 -18.73
C GLU A 278 3.81 22.09 -17.74
N ASP A 279 4.41 21.45 -16.73
CA ASP A 279 3.73 20.66 -15.71
C ASP A 279 3.54 21.39 -14.38
N ASP A 280 3.90 22.67 -14.29
CA ASP A 280 3.69 23.52 -13.11
C ASP A 280 2.22 23.69 -12.66
N PRO A 281 1.83 23.13 -11.49
CA PRO A 281 0.45 23.09 -11.02
C PRO A 281 -0.17 24.47 -10.75
N ARG A 282 0.64 25.53 -10.67
CA ARG A 282 0.15 26.92 -10.58
C ARG A 282 -0.64 27.35 -11.82
N TYR A 283 -0.41 26.70 -12.97
CA TYR A 283 -1.14 26.99 -14.20
C TYR A 283 -2.42 26.17 -14.40
N TRP A 284 -2.84 25.35 -13.43
CA TRP A 284 -4.12 24.60 -13.54
C TRP A 284 -5.35 25.50 -13.45
N SER A 285 -5.31 26.50 -12.57
CA SER A 285 -6.35 27.53 -12.42
C SER A 285 -5.84 28.65 -11.50
N ASP A 286 -6.51 29.80 -11.50
CA ASP A 286 -6.23 30.87 -10.54
C ASP A 286 -6.40 30.43 -9.08
N ALA A 287 -7.38 29.55 -8.83
CA ALA A 287 -7.59 28.98 -7.51
C ALA A 287 -6.45 28.06 -7.07
N ALA A 288 -5.92 27.25 -8.00
CA ALA A 288 -4.75 26.41 -7.73
C ALA A 288 -3.51 27.26 -7.45
N ARG A 289 -3.26 28.30 -8.25
CA ARG A 289 -2.16 29.25 -8.06
C ARG A 289 -2.15 29.85 -6.65
N ARG A 290 -3.25 30.52 -6.27
CA ARG A 290 -3.39 31.15 -4.94
C ARG A 290 -3.23 30.14 -3.80
N TYR A 291 -3.75 28.92 -3.99
CA TYR A 291 -3.64 27.87 -2.99
C TYR A 291 -2.18 27.43 -2.80
N ILE A 292 -1.47 27.19 -3.91
CA ILE A 292 -0.08 26.73 -3.89
C ILE A 292 0.82 27.83 -3.33
N GLU A 293 0.70 29.07 -3.80
CA GLU A 293 1.48 30.22 -3.30
C GLU A 293 1.28 30.47 -1.80
N GLY A 294 0.09 30.13 -1.26
CA GLY A 294 -0.19 30.25 0.17
C GLY A 294 0.23 29.05 1.02
N ASN A 295 0.62 27.92 0.42
CA ASN A 295 0.93 26.68 1.15
C ASN A 295 2.28 26.05 0.75
N ALA A 296 3.00 26.62 -0.21
CA ALA A 296 4.26 26.11 -0.69
C ALA A 296 5.26 27.23 -0.97
N VAL A 297 6.53 26.96 -0.66
CA VAL A 297 7.66 27.72 -1.19
C VAL A 297 7.90 27.27 -2.62
N VAL A 298 8.02 28.21 -3.55
CA VAL A 298 8.24 27.90 -4.96
C VAL A 298 9.63 28.33 -5.37
N TYR A 299 10.41 27.38 -5.90
CA TYR A 299 11.71 27.64 -6.48
C TYR A 299 11.70 27.29 -7.96
N GLU A 300 11.99 28.28 -8.80
CA GLU A 300 12.16 28.10 -10.23
C GLU A 300 13.66 28.00 -10.54
N VAL A 301 14.09 26.84 -11.06
CA VAL A 301 15.46 26.65 -11.50
C VAL A 301 15.71 27.59 -12.68
N PRO A 302 16.68 28.51 -12.63
CA PRO A 302 16.91 29.42 -13.75
C PRO A 302 17.22 28.63 -15.03
N ARG A 303 16.70 29.09 -16.17
CA ARG A 303 17.00 28.49 -17.48
C ARG A 303 18.52 28.42 -17.65
N SER A 304 19.03 27.30 -18.18
CA SER A 304 20.46 26.97 -18.31
C SER A 304 21.25 26.74 -17.02
N SER A 305 20.59 26.78 -15.85
CA SER A 305 21.21 26.38 -14.59
C SER A 305 20.91 24.92 -14.26
N SER A 306 21.80 24.30 -13.50
CA SER A 306 21.61 22.96 -12.93
C SER A 306 21.81 23.03 -11.42
N LEU A 307 20.95 22.32 -10.70
CA LEU A 307 21.06 22.06 -9.26
C LEU A 307 22.10 20.99 -8.95
N TYR A 308 22.69 20.37 -9.97
CA TYR A 308 23.74 19.37 -9.84
C TYR A 308 24.90 19.71 -10.78
N SER A 309 26.11 19.86 -10.23
CA SER A 309 27.28 20.19 -11.04
C SER A 309 27.88 18.94 -11.69
N ASP A 310 27.72 18.80 -13.00
CA ASP A 310 28.50 17.84 -13.78
C ASP A 310 29.80 18.48 -14.27
N GLU A 311 30.91 18.20 -13.58
CA GLU A 311 32.24 18.54 -14.11
C GLU A 311 32.63 17.65 -15.32
N ASN A 312 31.91 16.55 -15.54
CA ASN A 312 32.14 15.63 -16.66
C ASN A 312 31.39 16.00 -17.96
N TYR A 313 30.59 17.07 -17.97
CA TYR A 313 29.88 17.56 -19.17
C TYR A 313 30.48 18.86 -19.74
N ARG A 314 31.75 19.15 -19.45
CA ARG A 314 32.53 20.17 -20.19
C ARG A 314 33.23 19.50 -21.36
N GLY A 315 32.53 19.37 -22.49
CA GLY A 315 33.14 18.73 -23.65
C GLY A 315 32.38 18.75 -24.97
N VAL A 316 31.27 19.48 -25.15
CA VAL A 316 30.77 19.80 -26.50
C VAL A 316 30.05 21.16 -26.47
N THR A 317 30.83 22.24 -26.43
CA THR A 317 30.41 23.50 -27.05
C THR A 317 30.98 23.50 -28.47
N GLY A 318 30.15 23.14 -29.44
CA GLY A 318 30.43 23.25 -30.86
C GLY A 318 29.25 23.93 -31.54
N SER A 319 29.51 25.14 -32.01
CA SER A 319 28.64 26.06 -32.74
C SER A 319 28.03 25.48 -34.03
N GLU A 320 26.75 25.79 -34.21
CA GLU A 320 26.04 26.24 -35.43
C GLU A 320 26.23 25.59 -36.83
N GLU A 321 25.05 25.43 -37.47
CA GLU A 321 24.72 25.45 -38.90
C GLU A 321 24.94 24.21 -39.81
N GLY A 322 23.87 23.82 -40.51
CA GLY A 322 23.97 23.16 -41.83
C GLY A 322 23.00 22.01 -42.13
N ALA A 323 21.87 22.34 -42.75
CA ALA A 323 21.10 21.59 -43.76
C ALA A 323 21.19 20.04 -43.86
N GLY A 324 20.01 19.39 -43.90
CA GLY A 324 19.84 18.00 -44.33
C GLY A 324 20.29 17.72 -45.78
N PRO A 325 20.30 16.44 -46.22
CA PRO A 325 19.03 15.84 -46.63
C PRO A 325 18.85 14.35 -46.27
N ALA A 326 17.61 13.89 -46.47
CA ALA A 326 17.12 12.54 -46.30
C ALA A 326 17.69 11.53 -47.30
N VAL A 327 17.91 10.28 -46.87
CA VAL A 327 17.84 9.06 -47.70
C VAL A 327 17.28 7.90 -46.87
N SER A 328 16.55 7.03 -47.55
CA SER A 328 15.63 5.98 -47.15
C SER A 328 16.24 4.63 -46.72
N SER A 329 15.40 3.83 -46.07
CA SER A 329 15.19 2.37 -46.28
C SER A 329 16.37 1.41 -46.14
N ALA A 330 16.30 0.51 -45.13
CA ALA A 330 15.95 -0.90 -45.34
C ALA A 330 16.05 -1.70 -44.02
N CYS A 331 15.19 -2.71 -43.93
CA CYS A 331 15.09 -3.72 -42.88
C CYS A 331 16.34 -4.60 -42.79
N SER A 332 16.61 -5.17 -41.60
CA SER A 332 16.90 -6.60 -41.39
C SER A 332 17.12 -6.89 -39.90
N GLU A 333 16.27 -7.76 -39.34
CA GLU A 333 16.57 -8.54 -38.14
C GLU A 333 17.79 -9.47 -38.40
N PRO A 334 18.44 -9.96 -37.34
CA PRO A 334 18.24 -11.39 -37.07
C PRO A 334 18.14 -11.77 -35.60
N SER A 335 17.39 -12.84 -35.44
CA SER A 335 17.28 -13.78 -34.33
C SER A 335 18.62 -14.32 -33.82
N GLY A 336 18.67 -14.64 -32.52
CA GLY A 336 19.77 -15.40 -31.93
C GLY A 336 19.68 -15.52 -30.41
N LEU A 337 18.84 -16.42 -29.91
CA LEU A 337 19.01 -17.02 -28.58
C LEU A 337 20.40 -17.67 -28.49
N ARG A 338 21.12 -17.42 -27.39
CA ARG A 338 22.05 -18.35 -26.74
C ARG A 338 22.43 -17.86 -25.33
N ASP A 339 22.03 -18.68 -24.37
CA ASP A 339 22.79 -19.16 -23.20
C ASP A 339 23.52 -18.13 -22.33
N LEU A 340 22.93 -17.85 -21.16
CA LEU A 340 23.60 -17.30 -19.98
C LEU A 340 23.56 -18.38 -18.90
N ASP A 341 24.63 -19.18 -18.83
CA ASP A 341 25.08 -19.87 -17.62
C ASP A 341 26.48 -19.34 -17.29
N ASP A 342 26.80 -19.37 -15.99
CA ASP A 342 28.10 -19.09 -15.36
C ASP A 342 28.54 -17.63 -15.15
N CYS A 343 28.23 -17.13 -13.95
CA CYS A 343 29.27 -16.65 -13.02
C CYS A 343 28.67 -16.35 -11.63
N MET A 344 28.62 -17.38 -10.78
CA MET A 344 28.67 -17.21 -9.33
C MET A 344 30.11 -17.45 -8.88
N SER A 345 30.79 -16.46 -8.28
CA SER A 345 31.73 -16.69 -7.18
C SER A 345 32.22 -15.38 -6.52
N VAL A 346 31.95 -15.30 -5.20
CA VAL A 346 32.68 -14.72 -4.05
C VAL A 346 33.21 -13.27 -4.07
N SER A 347 32.84 -12.48 -3.05
CA SER A 347 33.75 -12.20 -1.92
C SER A 347 33.06 -11.39 -0.80
N SER A 348 33.24 -11.87 0.43
CA SER A 348 32.93 -11.23 1.71
C SER A 348 33.95 -10.15 2.09
N ASP A 349 33.59 -9.37 3.11
CA ASP A 349 34.38 -8.41 3.90
C ASP A 349 34.43 -6.96 3.41
N LEU A 350 33.84 -6.06 4.21
CA LEU A 350 34.58 -5.07 4.99
C LEU A 350 33.61 -4.31 5.91
N GLY A 351 33.76 -4.53 7.22
CA GLY A 351 33.21 -3.66 8.25
C GLY A 351 34.07 -2.41 8.40
N GLY A 352 33.42 -1.24 8.47
CA GLY A 352 34.05 0.03 8.77
C GLY A 352 33.10 0.88 9.63
N SER A 353 33.41 0.98 10.92
CA SER A 353 32.75 1.91 11.83
C SER A 353 33.20 3.34 11.51
N MET A 354 32.25 4.18 11.10
CA MET A 354 32.51 5.60 10.86
C MET A 354 32.36 6.35 12.19
N GLU A 355 33.47 6.80 12.77
CA GLU A 355 33.48 7.69 13.92
C GLU A 355 32.89 9.05 13.53
N LEU A 356 31.92 9.53 14.30
CA LEU A 356 31.30 10.84 14.14
C LEU A 356 32.13 11.92 14.86
N ASP A 357 32.11 13.11 14.27
CA ASP A 357 32.83 14.32 14.67
C ASP A 357 32.53 14.73 16.14
N PRO A 358 33.55 14.78 17.03
CA PRO A 358 33.37 15.08 18.45
C PRO A 358 32.86 16.50 18.76
N ASP A 359 32.93 17.46 17.81
CA ASP A 359 32.42 18.83 18.02
C ASP A 359 30.87 18.92 17.91
N TYR A 360 30.22 17.91 17.35
CA TYR A 360 28.76 17.84 17.22
C TYR A 360 28.08 17.46 18.55
N ASP A 361 28.71 16.57 19.32
CA ASP A 361 28.14 15.99 20.54
C ASP A 361 28.22 16.95 21.75
N GLU A 362 29.21 17.86 21.75
CA GLU A 362 29.39 18.86 22.80
C GLU A 362 28.36 19.99 22.71
N LYS A 363 28.03 20.46 21.49
CA LYS A 363 26.98 21.47 21.25
C LYS A 363 25.57 20.96 21.56
N VAL A 364 25.31 19.68 21.33
CA VAL A 364 24.03 19.04 21.67
C VAL A 364 23.88 18.85 23.18
N ARG A 365 24.98 18.55 23.90
CA ARG A 365 24.97 18.44 25.37
C ARG A 365 24.81 19.79 26.07
N GLU A 366 25.36 20.87 25.53
CA GLU A 366 25.24 22.21 26.10
C GLU A 366 23.81 22.78 25.95
N MET A 367 23.13 22.50 24.84
CA MET A 367 21.72 22.88 24.63
C MET A 367 20.75 22.14 25.56
N ASN A 368 21.03 20.88 25.90
CA ASN A 368 20.15 20.07 26.75
C ASN A 368 20.25 20.43 28.24
N ARG A 369 21.39 20.94 28.73
CA ARG A 369 21.52 21.44 30.12
C ARG A 369 20.70 22.69 30.40
N SER A 370 20.35 23.46 29.36
CA SER A 370 19.59 24.70 29.48
C SER A 370 18.07 24.49 29.57
N ARG A 371 17.57 23.25 29.49
CA ARG A 371 16.13 22.93 29.40
C ARG A 371 15.53 22.20 30.61
N GLU A 372 16.29 21.96 31.68
CA GLU A 372 15.84 21.20 32.85
C GLU A 372 15.23 22.02 34.00
N ILE A 373 14.95 23.32 33.81
CA ILE A 373 14.29 24.15 34.83
C ILE A 373 12.92 24.58 34.31
N MET A 374 11.90 23.76 34.56
CA MET A 374 10.49 24.10 34.81
C MET A 374 9.58 22.95 34.34
N VAL A 375 9.09 22.14 35.28
CA VAL A 375 7.64 21.91 35.52
C VAL A 375 7.53 21.22 36.89
N ARG A 376 7.08 21.97 37.91
CA ARG A 376 6.37 21.46 39.09
C ARG A 376 5.23 22.42 39.38
N HIS A 377 4.03 22.09 38.93
CA HIS A 377 2.87 21.79 39.78
C HIS A 377 1.71 21.31 38.94
#